data_AF-A0A497RDX6-F1
#
_entry.id   AF-A0A497RDX6-F1
#
_cell.length_a   1.000
_cell.length_b   1.000
_cell.length_c   1.000
_cell.angle_alpha   90.00
_cell.angle_beta   90.00
_cell.angle_gamma   90.00
#
_symmetry.space_group_name_H-M   'P 1'
#
loop_
_entity.id
_entity.type
_entity.pdbx_description
1 polymer ?
#
loop_
_entity_poly.entity_id
_entity_poly.type
_entity_poly.pdbx_seq_one_letter_code
_entity_poly.pdbx_strand_id
1 'polypeptide(L)'
;MESKIAKALKLKYEPVAILWSDKKPDNAVQFKEGRWGCVMWMLANAAKGKTAVFDMKTFGCLGGGVGLGFGNQYLNFPGGLEGFYHFLSIGVGESVESVE
;
A
#
# COMPACT_ATOMS: atom_id res chain seq x y z
N MET A 1 -25.70 19.30 -2.32
CA MET A 1 -25.16 19.88 -1.07
C MET A 1 -23.74 20.34 -1.35
N GLU A 2 -23.41 21.61 -1.08
CA GLU A 2 -22.03 22.11 -1.24
C GLU A 2 -21.21 21.83 0.04
N SER A 3 -20.02 21.23 -0.09
CA SER A 3 -19.12 20.96 1.04
C SER A 3 -18.37 22.22 1.47
N LYS A 4 -18.65 22.73 2.68
CA LYS A 4 -17.92 23.87 3.28
C LYS A 4 -16.42 23.60 3.41
N ILE A 5 -16.06 22.36 3.73
CA ILE A 5 -14.66 21.93 3.86
C ILE A 5 -13.96 21.98 2.50
N ALA A 6 -14.59 21.45 1.44
CA ALA A 6 -14.01 21.49 0.09
C ALA A 6 -13.78 22.94 -0.38
N LYS A 7 -14.74 23.83 -0.12
CA LYS A 7 -14.64 25.26 -0.46
C LYS A 7 -13.49 25.98 0.28
N ALA A 8 -13.25 25.62 1.54
CA ALA A 8 -12.17 26.19 2.34
C ALA A 8 -10.80 25.65 1.92
N LEU A 9 -10.69 24.34 1.72
CA LEU A 9 -9.41 23.67 1.43
C LEU A 9 -8.96 23.83 -0.02
N LYS A 10 -9.89 24.01 -0.98
CA LYS A 10 -9.61 24.18 -2.42
C LYS A 10 -8.62 23.15 -2.95
N LEU A 11 -8.78 21.89 -2.51
CA LEU A 11 -7.88 20.81 -2.87
C LEU A 11 -7.99 20.51 -4.36
N LYS A 12 -6.85 20.19 -4.99
CA LYS A 12 -6.80 19.76 -6.39
C LYS A 12 -7.55 18.44 -6.62
N TYR A 13 -7.61 17.59 -5.60
CA TYR A 13 -8.30 16.31 -5.63
C TYR A 13 -9.33 16.26 -4.51
N GLU A 14 -10.42 15.53 -4.75
CA GLU A 14 -11.40 15.22 -3.71
C GLU A 14 -10.74 14.39 -2.59
N PRO A 15 -11.19 14.54 -1.34
CA PRO A 15 -10.70 13.70 -0.24
C PRO A 15 -10.90 12.21 -0.54
N VAL A 16 -9.85 11.41 -0.32
CA VAL A 16 -9.93 9.96 -0.42
C VAL A 16 -10.46 9.40 0.90
N ALA A 17 -11.59 8.69 0.84
CA ALA A 17 -12.15 7.99 1.99
C ALA A 17 -11.55 6.57 2.10
N ILE A 18 -11.35 6.12 3.34
CA ILE A 18 -10.96 4.74 3.65
C ILE A 18 -12.17 4.03 4.26
N LEU A 19 -12.48 2.85 3.77
CA LEU A 19 -13.62 2.04 4.20
C LEU A 19 -13.15 0.62 4.48
N TRP A 20 -13.68 0.02 5.55
CA TRP A 20 -13.50 -1.39 5.86
C TRP A 20 -14.72 -2.17 5.37
N SER A 21 -14.49 -3.28 4.67
CA SER A 21 -15.55 -4.14 4.18
C SER A 21 -15.04 -5.56 3.96
N ASP A 22 -15.90 -6.55 4.21
CA ASP A 22 -15.63 -7.95 3.87
C ASP A 22 -15.90 -8.26 2.39
N LYS A 23 -16.46 -7.29 1.63
CA LYS A 23 -16.80 -7.44 0.23
C LYS A 23 -15.96 -6.50 -0.63
N LYS A 24 -15.29 -7.08 -1.62
CA LYS A 24 -14.62 -6.31 -2.67
C LYS A 24 -15.67 -5.69 -3.61
N PRO A 25 -15.63 -4.37 -3.85
CA PRO A 25 -16.49 -3.73 -4.86
C PRO A 25 -16.14 -4.15 -6.28
N ASP A 26 -17.14 -4.15 -7.17
CA ASP A 26 -16.93 -4.39 -8.60
C ASP A 26 -16.01 -3.32 -9.20
N ASN A 27 -15.20 -3.73 -10.19
CA ASN A 27 -14.26 -2.88 -10.92
C ASN A 27 -13.17 -2.20 -10.06
N ALA A 28 -12.99 -2.62 -8.80
CA ALA A 28 -11.93 -2.11 -7.95
C ALA A 28 -10.53 -2.51 -8.47
N VAL A 29 -9.59 -1.57 -8.44
CA VAL A 29 -8.19 -1.86 -8.72
C VAL A 29 -7.55 -2.51 -7.50
N GLN A 30 -6.82 -3.61 -7.72
CA GLN A 30 -6.15 -4.38 -6.68
C GLN A 30 -4.85 -4.92 -7.25
N PHE A 31 -3.83 -5.05 -6.40
CA PHE A 31 -2.64 -5.79 -6.79
C PHE A 31 -2.99 -7.28 -6.99
N LYS A 32 -2.23 -7.95 -7.83
CA LYS A 32 -2.26 -9.42 -7.87
C LYS A 32 -1.44 -9.95 -6.69
N GLU A 33 -1.86 -11.07 -6.13
CA GLU A 33 -1.13 -11.75 -5.06
C GLU A 33 0.33 -12.01 -5.46
N GLY A 34 1.25 -11.81 -4.52
CA GLY A 34 2.69 -11.97 -4.75
C GLY A 34 3.34 -10.90 -5.66
N ARG A 35 2.59 -9.89 -6.12
CA ARG A 35 3.16 -8.80 -6.94
C ARG A 35 3.50 -7.59 -6.08
N TRP A 36 4.72 -7.10 -6.26
CA TRP A 36 5.17 -5.85 -5.65
C TRP A 36 4.44 -4.64 -6.24
N GLY A 37 4.11 -3.68 -5.38
CA GLY A 37 3.57 -2.39 -5.79
C GLY A 37 3.50 -1.42 -4.61
N CYS A 38 3.64 -0.13 -4.91
CA CYS A 38 3.58 0.91 -3.88
C CYS A 38 2.13 1.31 -3.59
N VAL A 39 1.77 1.39 -2.31
CA VAL A 39 0.44 1.87 -1.86
C VAL A 39 0.13 3.28 -2.36
N MET A 40 1.14 4.11 -2.62
CA MET A 40 0.97 5.44 -3.20
C MET A 40 0.40 5.42 -4.63
N TRP A 41 0.63 4.36 -5.40
CA TRP A 41 0.00 4.21 -6.71
C TRP A 41 -1.50 3.99 -6.59
N MET A 42 -1.93 3.23 -5.58
CA MET A 42 -3.35 3.00 -5.30
C MET A 42 -4.00 4.27 -4.76
N LEU A 43 -3.33 5.00 -3.86
CA LEU A 43 -3.79 6.31 -3.39
C LEU A 43 -3.98 7.29 -4.55
N ALA A 44 -3.03 7.34 -5.49
CA ALA A 44 -3.15 8.20 -6.66
C ALA A 44 -4.31 7.80 -7.59
N ASN A 45 -4.60 6.50 -7.73
CA ASN A 45 -5.79 6.05 -8.46
C ASN A 45 -7.08 6.42 -7.71
N ALA A 46 -7.08 6.32 -6.37
CA ALA A 46 -8.20 6.70 -5.52
C ALA A 46 -8.52 8.19 -5.60
N ALA A 47 -7.49 9.04 -5.51
CA ALA A 47 -7.61 10.49 -5.67
C ALA A 47 -8.10 10.91 -7.08
N LYS A 48 -7.97 10.01 -8.07
CA LYS A 48 -8.47 10.20 -9.45
C LYS A 48 -9.83 9.53 -9.69
N GLY A 49 -10.53 9.13 -8.63
CA GLY A 49 -11.91 8.64 -8.69
C GLY A 49 -12.06 7.14 -8.93
N LYS A 50 -10.99 6.34 -8.90
CA LYS A 50 -11.10 4.88 -8.91
C LYS A 50 -11.26 4.34 -7.50
N THR A 51 -11.86 3.17 -7.35
CA THR A 51 -11.82 2.44 -6.08
C THR A 51 -10.59 1.54 -6.06
N ALA A 52 -9.70 1.74 -5.08
CA ALA A 52 -8.58 0.84 -4.82
C ALA A 52 -8.84 0.01 -3.57
N VAL A 53 -8.47 -1.27 -3.60
CA VAL A 53 -8.65 -2.20 -2.48
C VAL A 53 -7.35 -2.89 -2.13
N PHE A 54 -7.23 -3.25 -0.86
CA PHE A 54 -6.14 -4.05 -0.32
C PHE A 54 -6.72 -5.13 0.59
N ASP A 55 -6.04 -6.26 0.66
CA ASP A 55 -6.27 -7.30 1.67
C ASP A 55 -4.93 -7.87 2.14
N MET A 56 -5.00 -8.81 3.08
CA MET A 56 -3.82 -9.48 3.67
C MET A 56 -2.95 -10.22 2.64
N LYS A 57 -3.44 -10.49 1.43
CA LYS A 57 -2.69 -11.20 0.36
C LYS A 57 -2.22 -10.28 -0.76
N THR A 58 -2.75 -9.05 -0.84
CA THR A 58 -2.59 -8.14 -1.98
C THR A 58 -2.22 -6.72 -1.58
N PHE A 59 -1.48 -6.54 -0.48
CA PHE A 59 -1.04 -5.22 0.00
C PHE A 59 0.14 -4.62 -0.79
N GLY A 60 0.69 -5.32 -1.79
CA GLY A 60 1.78 -4.85 -2.63
C GLY A 60 3.15 -5.09 -1.99
N CYS A 61 3.77 -4.05 -1.44
CA CYS A 61 5.07 -4.15 -0.76
C CYS A 61 4.92 -4.36 0.76
N LEU A 62 5.94 -4.92 1.41
CA LEU A 62 5.93 -5.21 2.85
C LEU A 62 5.68 -3.96 3.72
N GLY A 63 6.33 -2.85 3.39
CA GLY A 63 6.06 -1.57 4.06
C GLY A 63 4.62 -1.09 3.85
N GLY A 64 4.02 -1.39 2.70
CA GLY A 64 2.60 -1.17 2.43
C GLY A 64 1.71 -2.01 3.35
N GLY A 65 2.01 -3.29 3.51
CA GLY A 65 1.28 -4.17 4.43
C GLY A 65 1.33 -3.71 5.88
N VAL A 66 2.49 -3.25 6.37
CA VAL A 66 2.62 -2.63 7.70
C VAL A 66 1.82 -1.33 7.77
N GLY A 67 2.00 -0.43 6.81
CA GLY A 67 1.33 0.88 6.80
C GLY A 67 -0.20 0.79 6.67
N LEU A 68 -0.72 -0.28 6.06
CA LEU A 68 -2.15 -0.58 5.94
C LEU A 68 -2.72 -1.32 7.15
N GLY A 69 -1.87 -1.75 8.10
CA GLY A 69 -2.29 -2.39 9.35
C GLY A 69 -2.47 -3.91 9.28
N PHE A 70 -1.92 -4.59 8.26
CA PHE A 70 -1.97 -6.06 8.17
C PHE A 70 -0.89 -6.76 9.02
N GLY A 71 -0.50 -6.16 10.15
CA GLY A 71 0.53 -6.68 11.06
C GLY A 71 1.98 -6.38 10.62
N ASN A 72 2.93 -6.93 11.37
CA ASN A 72 4.37 -6.73 11.11
C ASN A 72 4.84 -7.56 9.91
N GLN A 73 4.69 -7.02 8.70
CA GLN A 73 5.12 -7.66 7.46
C GLN A 73 6.64 -7.64 7.24
N TYR A 74 7.43 -6.90 8.06
CA TYR A 74 8.88 -6.94 7.94
C TYR A 74 9.50 -8.28 8.38
N LEU A 75 8.74 -9.12 9.08
CA LEU A 75 9.09 -10.53 9.30
C LEU A 75 9.26 -11.31 7.99
N ASN A 76 8.55 -10.89 6.94
CA ASN A 76 8.57 -11.49 5.61
C ASN A 76 9.56 -10.81 4.66
N PHE A 77 10.40 -9.89 5.16
CA PHE A 77 11.46 -9.27 4.36
C PHE A 77 12.53 -10.32 3.99
N PRO A 78 13.18 -10.24 2.82
CA PRO A 78 14.30 -11.13 2.51
C PRO A 78 15.38 -11.08 3.60
N GLY A 79 15.69 -12.22 4.23
CA GLY A 79 16.57 -12.27 5.40
C GLY A 79 15.90 -11.89 6.73
N GLY A 80 14.56 -11.83 6.77
CA GLY A 80 13.78 -11.48 7.95
C GLY A 80 14.03 -10.05 8.44
N LEU A 81 13.87 -9.83 9.75
CA LEU A 81 14.09 -8.52 10.36
C LEU A 81 15.53 -8.03 10.23
N GLU A 82 16.51 -8.93 10.34
CA GLU A 82 17.93 -8.57 10.15
C GLU A 82 18.18 -8.06 8.72
N GLY A 83 17.62 -8.73 7.73
CA GLY A 83 17.66 -8.26 6.34
C GLY A 83 17.01 -6.88 6.18
N PHE A 84 15.90 -6.63 6.88
CA PHE A 84 15.25 -5.32 6.88
C PHE A 84 16.11 -4.23 7.55
N TYR A 85 16.75 -4.52 8.69
CA TYR A 85 17.66 -3.58 9.37
C TYR A 85 18.89 -3.26 8.52
N HIS A 86 19.45 -4.27 7.86
CA HIS A 86 20.53 -4.09 6.92
C HIS A 86 20.12 -3.18 5.75
N PHE A 87 18.95 -3.45 5.15
CA PHE A 87 18.36 -2.59 4.12
C PHE A 87 18.19 -1.14 4.57
N LEU A 88 17.73 -0.88 5.79
CA LEU A 88 17.60 0.49 6.30
C LEU A 88 18.95 1.17 6.53
N SER A 89 20.00 0.39 6.80
CA SER A 89 21.33 0.91 7.10
C SER A 89 22.11 1.28 5.85
N ILE A 90 22.04 0.45 4.80
CA ILE A 90 22.87 0.63 3.59
C ILE A 90 22.11 0.53 2.25
N GLY A 91 20.79 0.34 2.28
CA GLY A 91 19.97 0.11 1.08
C GLY A 91 20.02 -1.33 0.60
N VAL A 92 19.47 -1.58 -0.60
CA VAL A 92 19.61 -2.87 -1.29
C VAL A 92 20.97 -2.87 -2.00
N GLY A 93 21.97 -3.55 -1.44
CA GLY A 93 23.23 -3.83 -2.15
C GLY A 93 23.05 -4.88 -3.24
N GLU A 94 24.05 -5.06 -4.11
CA GLU A 94 24.07 -6.14 -5.10
C GLU A 94 23.96 -7.51 -4.38
N SER A 95 22.80 -8.15 -4.55
CA SER A 95 22.44 -9.55 -4.25
C SER A 95 23.27 -10.31 -3.20
N VAL A 96 22.71 -10.48 -2.01
CA VAL A 96 22.79 -11.80 -1.35
C VAL A 96 21.77 -12.68 -2.05
N GLU A 97 22.25 -13.76 -2.66
CA GLU A 97 21.48 -14.73 -3.42
C GLU A 97 20.17 -15.12 -2.71
N SER A 98 19.09 -15.18 -3.49
CA SER A 98 17.85 -15.82 -3.09
C SER A 98 18.15 -17.27 -2.69
N VAL A 99 18.17 -17.52 -1.38
CA VAL A 99 18.24 -18.88 -0.83
C VAL A 99 16.94 -19.58 -1.25
N GLU A 100 17.08 -20.62 -2.08
CA GLU A 100 16.04 -21.60 -2.42
C GLU A 100 15.46 -22.29 -1.17
#